data_AF-A0A7V2UJ50-F1
#
_entry.id   AF-A0A7V2UJ50-F1
#
_cell.length_a   1.000
_cell.length_b   1.000
_cell.length_c   1.000
_cell.angle_alpha   90.00
_cell.angle_beta   90.00
_cell.angle_gamma   90.00
#
_symmetry.space_group_name_H-M   'P 1'
#
loop_
_entity.id
_entity.type
_entity.pdbx_description
1 polymer ?
#
loop_
_entity_poly.entity_id
_entity_poly.type
_entity_poly.pdbx_seq_one_letter_code
_entity_poly.pdbx_strand_id
1 'polypeptide(L)'
;MSSASYYTTLEVAKILGMAVRSVQLMVDRGDLQAWKTPGGHRRITRESLERWIQGSRAGVTGVAALHGGAGAERGGRRRSGVHIPRILLIEDSSHFQNLVSMLVKQKYPSVDLHIADDGITGLVSFGHLQPDLIIVDILLPGIDGATMITGLRR
;
A
#
# COMPACT_ATOMS: atom_id res chain seq x y z
N MET A 1 -28.48 -8.70 -11.08
CA MET A 1 -28.01 -7.31 -11.33
C MET A 1 -27.09 -7.38 -12.53
N SER A 2 -27.42 -6.67 -13.62
CA SER A 2 -26.69 -6.76 -14.89
C SER A 2 -25.21 -6.40 -14.70
N SER A 3 -24.31 -7.36 -14.91
CA SER A 3 -22.87 -7.14 -14.78
C SER A 3 -22.38 -6.38 -16.01
N ALA A 4 -22.15 -5.07 -15.89
CA ALA A 4 -21.42 -4.35 -16.91
C ALA A 4 -20.05 -5.03 -17.11
N SER A 5 -19.72 -5.44 -18.34
CA SER A 5 -18.44 -6.06 -18.67
C SER A 5 -17.26 -5.09 -18.49
N TYR A 6 -17.56 -3.79 -18.42
CA TYR A 6 -16.59 -2.70 -18.31
C TYR A 6 -17.05 -1.64 -17.32
N TYR A 7 -16.08 -0.93 -16.76
CA TYR A 7 -16.27 0.22 -15.89
C TYR A 7 -15.61 1.46 -16.48
N THR A 8 -16.17 2.63 -16.22
CA THR A 8 -15.51 3.91 -16.44
C THR A 8 -14.44 4.16 -15.39
N THR A 9 -13.48 5.04 -15.69
CA THR A 9 -12.45 5.45 -14.71
C THR A 9 -13.06 6.01 -13.42
N LEU A 10 -14.18 6.74 -13.51
CA LEU A 10 -14.86 7.31 -12.35
C LEU A 10 -15.57 6.24 -11.50
N GLU A 11 -16.16 5.23 -12.11
CA GLU A 11 -16.75 4.10 -11.38
C GLU A 11 -15.66 3.31 -10.65
N VAL A 12 -14.54 3.01 -11.33
CA VAL A 12 -13.41 2.32 -10.70
C VAL A 12 -12.83 3.14 -9.54
N ALA A 13 -12.68 4.45 -9.71
CA ALA A 13 -12.22 5.35 -8.65
C ALA A 13 -13.13 5.28 -7.42
N LYS A 14 -14.45 5.28 -7.61
CA LYS A 14 -15.43 5.11 -6.53
C LYS A 14 -15.36 3.73 -5.88
N ILE A 15 -15.23 2.66 -6.66
CA ILE A 15 -15.13 1.28 -6.16
C ILE A 15 -13.89 1.11 -5.28
N LEU A 16 -12.77 1.70 -5.70
CA LEU A 16 -11.48 1.56 -5.02
C LEU A 16 -11.24 2.63 -3.95
N GLY A 17 -12.11 3.64 -3.84
CA GLY A 17 -11.91 4.76 -2.92
C GLY A 17 -10.69 5.63 -3.27
N MET A 18 -10.31 5.69 -4.56
CA MET A 18 -9.12 6.40 -5.04
C MET A 18 -9.49 7.66 -5.83
N ALA A 19 -8.51 8.55 -6.01
CA ALA A 19 -8.64 9.65 -6.95
C ALA A 19 -8.73 9.11 -8.40
N VAL A 20 -9.52 9.79 -9.24
CA VAL A 20 -9.65 9.44 -10.68
C VAL A 20 -8.29 9.43 -11.36
N ARG A 21 -7.39 10.35 -10.97
CA ARG A 21 -6.03 10.43 -11.51
C ARG A 21 -5.21 9.17 -11.20
N SER A 22 -5.33 8.60 -10.00
CA SER A 22 -4.66 7.36 -9.61
C SER A 22 -5.11 6.20 -10.50
N VAL A 23 -6.42 6.08 -10.75
CA VAL A 23 -6.95 5.06 -11.68
C VAL A 23 -6.46 5.27 -13.10
N GLN A 24 -6.32 6.52 -13.56
CA GLN A 24 -5.73 6.79 -14.88
C GLN A 24 -4.27 6.35 -14.96
N LEU A 25 -3.47 6.64 -13.93
CA LEU A 25 -2.07 6.22 -13.87
C LEU A 25 -1.94 4.69 -13.87
N MET A 26 -2.80 3.99 -13.15
CA MET A 26 -2.86 2.52 -13.17
C MET A 26 -3.17 1.96 -14.56
N VAL A 27 -4.06 2.61 -15.31
CA VAL A 27 -4.32 2.23 -16.71
C VAL A 27 -3.10 2.51 -17.58
N ASP A 28 -2.50 3.69 -17.44
CA ASP A 28 -1.35 4.11 -18.25
C ASP A 28 -0.10 3.25 -17.98
N ARG A 29 0.04 2.70 -16.78
CA ARG A 29 1.10 1.75 -16.37
C ARG A 29 0.79 0.29 -16.74
N GLY A 30 -0.46 -0.03 -17.06
CA GLY A 30 -0.90 -1.38 -17.43
C GLY A 30 -1.40 -2.25 -16.26
N ASP A 31 -1.46 -1.70 -15.05
CA ASP A 31 -2.02 -2.38 -13.86
C ASP A 31 -3.51 -2.69 -14.04
N LEU A 32 -4.23 -1.78 -14.72
CA LEU A 32 -5.63 -1.95 -15.10
C LEU A 32 -5.77 -1.96 -16.61
N GLN A 33 -6.25 -3.08 -17.15
CA GLN A 33 -6.54 -3.20 -18.57
C GLN A 33 -7.74 -2.34 -18.96
N ALA A 34 -7.55 -1.48 -19.95
CA ALA A 34 -8.60 -0.66 -20.50
C ALA A 34 -8.42 -0.42 -22.00
N TRP A 35 -9.53 -0.12 -22.67
CA TRP A 35 -9.53 0.38 -24.04
C TRP A 35 -10.19 1.76 -24.11
N LYS A 36 -9.95 2.50 -25.19
CA LYS A 36 -10.56 3.82 -25.42
C LYS A 36 -11.70 3.70 -26.41
N THR A 37 -12.86 4.28 -26.09
CA THR A 37 -13.93 4.47 -27.07
C THR A 37 -13.50 5.47 -28.15
N PRO A 38 -14.19 5.53 -29.30
CA PRO A 38 -13.94 6.55 -30.32
C PRO A 38 -13.97 7.99 -29.77
N GLY A 39 -14.78 8.25 -28.74
CA GLY A 39 -14.84 9.53 -28.02
C GLY A 39 -13.75 9.74 -26.96
N GLY A 40 -12.70 8.91 -26.92
CA GLY A 40 -11.54 9.06 -26.03
C GLY A 40 -11.73 8.58 -24.59
N HIS A 41 -12.93 8.15 -24.19
CA HIS A 41 -13.19 7.67 -22.84
C HIS A 41 -12.63 6.26 -22.61
N ARG A 42 -11.98 6.04 -21.46
CA ARG A 42 -11.47 4.72 -21.07
C ARG A 42 -12.60 3.80 -20.60
N ARG A 43 -12.46 2.50 -20.89
CA ARG A 43 -13.32 1.40 -20.44
C ARG A 43 -12.43 0.31 -19.85
N ILE A 44 -12.41 0.26 -18.51
CA ILE A 44 -11.60 -0.67 -17.72
C ILE A 44 -12.35 -1.99 -17.61
N THR A 45 -11.68 -3.12 -17.85
CA THR A 45 -12.34 -4.43 -17.81
C THR A 45 -12.66 -4.84 -16.37
N ARG A 46 -13.82 -5.45 -16.16
CA ARG A 46 -14.21 -6.02 -14.86
C ARG A 46 -13.14 -6.99 -14.34
N GLU A 47 -12.69 -7.89 -15.20
CA GLU A 47 -11.74 -8.94 -14.86
C GLU A 47 -10.42 -8.35 -14.35
N SER A 48 -9.89 -7.31 -15.02
CA SER A 48 -8.65 -6.67 -14.59
C SER A 48 -8.80 -5.97 -13.25
N LEU A 49 -9.95 -5.33 -13.00
CA LEU A 49 -10.24 -4.71 -11.71
C LEU A 49 -10.34 -5.75 -10.60
N GLU A 50 -11.06 -6.84 -10.83
CA GLU A 50 -11.23 -7.93 -9.85
C GLU A 50 -9.90 -8.61 -9.54
N ARG A 51 -9.07 -8.84 -10.55
CA ARG A 51 -7.71 -9.39 -10.40
C ARG A 51 -6.83 -8.47 -9.54
N TRP A 52 -6.89 -7.16 -9.80
CA TRP A 52 -6.16 -6.16 -8.99
C TRP A 52 -6.65 -6.16 -7.54
N ILE A 53 -7.97 -6.13 -7.31
CA ILE A 53 -8.55 -6.16 -5.96
C ILE A 53 -8.12 -7.41 -5.19
N GLN A 54 -8.08 -8.57 -5.84
CA GLN A 54 -7.66 -9.83 -5.20
C GLN A 54 -6.17 -9.81 -4.87
N GLY A 55 -5.32 -9.27 -5.76
CA GLY A 55 -3.89 -9.06 -5.50
C GLY A 55 -3.63 -8.10 -4.33
N SER A 56 -4.34 -6.97 -4.28
CA SER A 56 -4.23 -5.99 -3.19
C SER A 56 -4.84 -6.49 -1.87
N ARG A 57 -5.94 -7.24 -1.91
CA ARG A 57 -6.57 -7.84 -0.70
C ARG A 57 -5.69 -8.90 -0.04
N ALA A 58 -4.85 -9.61 -0.78
CA ALA A 58 -3.85 -10.51 -0.20
C ALA A 58 -2.79 -9.73 0.64
N GLY A 59 -2.45 -8.50 0.22
CA GLY A 59 -1.62 -7.57 0.98
C GLY A 59 -2.35 -6.96 2.19
N VAL A 60 -3.59 -6.49 2.01
CA VAL A 60 -4.38 -5.80 3.07
C VAL A 60 -4.87 -6.74 4.18
N THR A 61 -5.23 -8.00 3.88
CA THR A 61 -5.77 -8.93 4.90
C THR A 61 -4.76 -9.32 5.97
N GLY A 62 -3.46 -9.29 5.70
CA GLY A 62 -2.48 -9.52 6.78
C GLY A 62 -2.25 -8.32 7.70
N VAL A 63 -2.68 -7.10 7.32
CA VAL A 63 -2.62 -5.95 8.23
C VAL A 63 -3.76 -6.04 9.27
N ALA A 64 -4.94 -6.47 8.84
CA ALA A 64 -6.08 -6.69 9.74
C ALA A 64 -5.92 -7.94 10.64
N ALA A 65 -5.28 -9.01 10.13
CA ALA A 65 -5.02 -10.22 10.91
C ALA A 65 -4.04 -10.01 12.07
N LEU A 66 -3.19 -8.97 12.03
CA LEU A 66 -2.29 -8.60 13.12
C LEU A 66 -2.98 -7.85 14.26
N HIS A 67 -4.28 -7.53 14.15
CA HIS A 67 -5.04 -6.82 15.18
C HIS A 67 -6.11 -7.67 15.87
N GLY A 68 -5.99 -9.00 15.83
CA GLY A 68 -6.90 -9.90 16.53
C GLY A 68 -6.20 -11.11 17.14
N GLY A 69 -5.45 -10.92 18.22
CA GLY A 69 -4.94 -12.04 19.01
C GLY A 69 -3.81 -11.69 19.95
N ALA A 70 -4.14 -11.58 21.24
CA ALA A 70 -3.22 -11.41 22.34
C ALA A 70 -2.14 -12.50 22.38
N GLY A 71 -1.02 -12.16 23.03
CA GLY A 71 0.19 -12.96 23.05
C GLY A 71 0.01 -14.40 23.51
N ALA A 72 0.85 -15.27 22.94
CA ALA A 72 1.23 -16.54 23.52
C ALA A 72 2.66 -16.89 23.08
N GLU A 73 3.58 -16.55 23.98
CA GLU A 73 4.80 -17.28 24.32
C GLU A 73 5.84 -17.57 23.22
N ARG A 74 6.89 -16.74 23.20
CA ARG A 74 8.27 -17.23 23.05
C ARG A 74 9.07 -16.85 24.27
N GLY A 75 9.36 -17.86 25.09
CA GLY A 75 10.16 -17.75 26.30
C GLY A 75 11.54 -17.16 26.03
N GLY A 76 11.96 -16.29 26.95
CA GLY A 76 13.29 -15.72 26.96
C GLY A 76 13.30 -14.42 27.74
N ARG A 77 13.65 -14.49 29.03
CA ARG A 77 13.91 -13.34 29.92
C ARG A 77 14.63 -12.22 29.15
N ARG A 78 13.95 -11.11 28.85
CA ARG A 78 14.60 -9.90 28.33
C ARG A 78 14.06 -8.67 29.04
N ARG A 79 15.03 -7.83 29.40
CA ARG A 79 14.92 -6.64 30.21
C ARG A 79 13.82 -5.72 29.68
N SER A 80 13.06 -5.14 30.59
CA SER A 80 12.13 -4.03 30.39
C SER A 80 12.87 -2.76 29.91
N GLY A 81 13.38 -2.80 28.68
CA GLY A 81 13.80 -1.61 27.95
C GLY A 81 12.58 -0.99 27.27
N VAL A 82 12.49 0.34 27.27
CA VAL A 82 11.46 1.06 26.52
C VAL A 82 11.70 0.80 25.03
N HIS A 83 10.82 0.02 24.41
CA HIS A 83 10.84 -0.22 22.97
C HIS A 83 10.20 0.98 22.26
N ILE A 84 10.99 1.73 21.49
CA ILE A 84 10.50 2.83 20.65
C ILE A 84 9.96 2.20 19.36
N PRO A 85 8.65 2.29 19.06
CA PRO A 85 8.10 1.74 17.83
C PRO A 85 8.70 2.45 16.62
N ARG A 86 9.14 1.67 15.63
CA ARG A 86 9.73 2.13 14.37
C ARG A 86 8.75 1.91 13.24
N ILE A 87 8.41 2.98 12.53
CA ILE A 87 7.57 2.94 11.33
C ILE A 87 8.44 3.21 10.11
N LEU A 88 8.29 2.41 9.06
CA LEU A 88 8.88 2.68 7.75
C LEU A 88 7.78 3.09 6.76
N LEU A 89 7.83 4.32 6.26
CA LEU A 89 7.01 4.81 5.15
C LEU A 89 7.77 4.64 3.84
N ILE A 90 7.12 4.07 2.82
CA ILE A 90 7.67 3.89 1.48
C ILE A 90 6.73 4.59 0.49
N GLU A 91 7.15 5.73 -0.03
CA GLU A 91 6.31 6.69 -0.75
C GLU A 91 7.22 7.56 -1.64
N ASP A 92 6.90 7.77 -2.92
CA ASP A 92 7.75 8.54 -3.84
C ASP A 92 7.44 10.05 -3.85
N SER A 93 6.26 10.45 -3.35
CA SER A 93 5.89 11.85 -3.27
C SER A 93 6.38 12.52 -1.98
N SER A 94 7.37 13.40 -2.12
CA SER A 94 7.87 14.23 -1.01
C SER A 94 6.76 15.04 -0.32
N HIS A 95 5.69 15.41 -1.03
CA HIS A 95 4.54 16.08 -0.42
C HIS A 95 3.78 15.16 0.55
N PHE A 96 3.50 13.92 0.15
CA PHE A 96 2.83 12.94 1.00
C PHE A 96 3.72 12.51 2.16
N GLN A 97 5.02 12.30 1.93
CA GLN A 97 6.00 12.04 2.98
C GLN A 97 5.97 13.12 4.07
N ASN A 98 5.97 14.40 3.67
CA ASN A 98 5.90 15.53 4.61
C ASN A 98 4.58 15.55 5.40
N LEU A 99 3.46 15.31 4.73
CA LEU A 99 2.15 15.23 5.38
C LEU A 99 2.11 14.11 6.42
N VAL A 100 2.53 12.89 6.05
CA VAL A 100 2.57 11.75 6.97
C VAL A 100 3.51 12.03 8.14
N SER A 101 4.69 12.59 7.88
CA SER A 101 5.66 12.97 8.92
C SER A 101 5.07 13.95 9.93
N MET A 102 4.36 14.97 9.46
CA MET A 102 3.69 15.93 10.32
C MET A 102 2.61 15.26 11.18
N LEU A 103 1.76 14.43 10.57
CA LEU A 103 0.68 13.73 11.26
C LEU A 103 1.20 12.74 12.31
N VAL A 104 2.24 11.97 11.99
CA VAL A 104 2.86 11.01 12.91
C VAL A 104 3.52 11.75 14.07
N LYS A 105 4.32 12.79 13.81
CA LYS A 105 4.94 13.59 14.89
C LYS A 105 3.90 14.22 15.82
N GLN A 106 2.78 14.69 15.28
CA GLN A 106 1.72 15.31 16.06
C GLN A 106 0.97 14.31 16.95
N LYS A 107 0.61 13.14 16.41
CA LYS A 107 -0.23 12.16 17.11
C LYS A 107 0.56 11.13 17.92
N TYR A 108 1.78 10.83 17.49
CA TYR A 108 2.63 9.78 18.02
C TYR A 108 4.09 10.28 18.15
N PRO A 109 4.35 11.25 19.04
CA PRO A 109 5.67 11.90 19.15
C PRO A 109 6.80 10.96 19.60
N SER A 110 6.46 9.81 20.21
CA SER A 110 7.41 8.80 20.66
C SER A 110 7.70 7.72 19.61
N VAL A 111 7.17 7.85 18.39
CA VAL A 111 7.44 6.92 17.29
C VAL A 111 8.64 7.41 16.48
N ASP A 112 9.50 6.48 16.12
CA ASP A 112 10.62 6.72 15.21
C ASP A 112 10.19 6.43 13.77
N LEU A 113 9.97 7.48 12.98
CA LEU A 113 9.51 7.39 11.59
C LEU A 113 10.68 7.47 10.62
N HIS A 114 10.83 6.43 9.80
CA HIS A 114 11.77 6.33 8.69
C HIS A 114 11.02 6.44 7.37
N ILE A 115 11.67 6.99 6.36
CA ILE A 115 11.07 7.23 5.04
C ILE A 115 12.02 6.67 3.97
N ALA A 116 11.44 6.01 2.97
CA ALA A 116 12.10 5.59 1.75
C ALA A 116 11.34 6.15 0.53
N ASP A 117 12.10 6.65 -0.45
CA ASP A 117 11.55 7.34 -1.62
C ASP A 117 11.08 6.39 -2.73
N ASP A 118 11.38 5.10 -2.60
CA ASP A 118 11.04 4.08 -3.59
C ASP A 118 11.04 2.67 -2.96
N GLY A 119 10.48 1.70 -3.70
CA GLY A 119 10.35 0.32 -3.24
C GLY A 119 11.68 -0.41 -2.99
N ILE A 120 12.73 -0.14 -3.78
CA ILE A 120 14.05 -0.76 -3.59
C ILE A 120 14.67 -0.25 -2.29
N THR A 121 14.73 1.07 -2.13
CA THR A 121 15.24 1.72 -0.91
C THR A 121 14.44 1.27 0.31
N GLY A 122 13.12 1.10 0.15
CA GLY A 122 12.22 0.58 1.18
C GLY A 122 12.56 -0.85 1.61
N LEU A 123 12.80 -1.77 0.66
CA LEU A 123 13.19 -3.15 0.95
C LEU A 123 14.54 -3.23 1.67
N VAL A 124 15.53 -2.45 1.23
CA VAL A 124 16.83 -2.36 1.89
C VAL A 124 16.66 -1.84 3.32
N SER A 125 15.89 -0.77 3.50
CA SER A 125 15.63 -0.17 4.81
C SER A 125 14.91 -1.14 5.74
N PHE A 126 13.95 -1.93 5.23
CA PHE A 126 13.28 -2.96 6.01
C PHE A 126 14.28 -3.97 6.62
N GLY A 127 15.22 -4.46 5.81
CA GLY A 127 16.22 -5.43 6.26
C GLY A 127 17.09 -4.91 7.40
N HIS A 128 17.52 -3.64 7.31
CA HIS A 128 18.38 -3.00 8.31
C HIS A 128 17.61 -2.52 9.54
N LEU A 129 16.45 -1.90 9.34
CA LEU A 129 15.70 -1.25 10.40
C LEU A 129 14.88 -2.27 11.20
N GLN A 130 14.39 -3.36 10.61
CA GLN A 130 13.42 -4.26 11.27
C GLN A 130 12.26 -3.46 11.90
N PRO A 131 11.49 -2.70 11.08
CA PRO A 131 10.41 -1.84 11.58
C PRO A 131 9.25 -2.66 12.14
N ASP A 132 8.49 -2.08 13.08
CA ASP A 132 7.29 -2.69 13.66
C ASP A 132 6.05 -2.54 12.76
N LEU A 133 6.05 -1.49 11.93
CA LEU A 133 5.00 -1.20 10.96
C LEU A 133 5.61 -0.65 9.67
N ILE A 134 5.09 -1.11 8.54
CA ILE A 134 5.41 -0.55 7.22
C ILE A 134 4.14 0.08 6.64
N ILE A 135 4.26 1.30 6.14
CA ILE A 135 3.26 1.97 5.33
C ILE A 135 3.85 2.08 3.92
N VAL A 136 3.17 1.55 2.91
CA VAL A 136 3.67 1.48 1.54
C VAL A 136 2.63 2.08 0.62
N ASP A 137 3.04 2.98 -0.26
CA ASP A 137 2.19 3.38 -1.38
C ASP A 137 1.98 2.18 -2.32
N ILE A 138 0.74 2.00 -2.72
CA ILE A 138 0.39 0.97 -3.70
C ILE A 138 0.95 1.34 -5.07
N LEU A 139 1.11 2.64 -5.37
CA LEU A 139 1.48 3.14 -6.70
C LEU A 139 2.93 3.63 -6.82
N LEU A 140 3.88 2.88 -6.26
CA LEU A 140 5.30 3.19 -6.42
C LEU A 140 5.81 3.01 -7.86
N PRO A 141 6.78 3.83 -8.32
CA PRO A 141 7.47 3.62 -9.59
C PRO A 141 8.35 2.35 -9.56
N GLY A 142 8.30 1.55 -10.62
CA GLY A 142 9.21 0.42 -10.83
C GLY A 142 8.94 -0.85 -10.02
N ILE A 143 8.35 -0.73 -8.82
CA ILE A 143 7.93 -1.85 -7.98
C ILE A 143 6.49 -1.65 -7.52
N ASP A 144 5.66 -2.67 -7.72
CA ASP A 144 4.32 -2.70 -7.12
C ASP A 144 4.42 -2.95 -5.60
N GLY A 145 3.87 -2.03 -4.80
CA GLY A 145 3.88 -2.11 -3.34
C GLY A 145 3.21 -3.38 -2.80
N ALA A 146 2.22 -3.94 -3.51
CA ALA A 146 1.59 -5.20 -3.12
C ALA A 146 2.53 -6.40 -3.33
N THR A 147 3.24 -6.42 -4.45
CA THR A 147 4.31 -7.40 -4.72
C THR A 147 5.39 -7.33 -3.64
N MET A 148 5.78 -6.12 -3.23
CA MET A 148 6.77 -5.89 -2.18
C MET A 148 6.34 -6.50 -0.83
N ILE A 149 5.11 -6.24 -0.38
CA ILE A 149 4.58 -6.79 0.89
C ILE A 149 4.52 -8.32 0.86
N THR A 150 4.20 -8.91 -0.29
CA THR A 150 4.14 -10.39 -0.44
C THR A 150 5.51 -11.04 -0.25
N GLY A 151 6.60 -10.37 -0.70
CA GLY A 151 7.97 -10.85 -0.50
C GLY A 151 8.44 -10.85 0.96
N LEU A 152 7.88 -9.97 1.79
CA LEU A 152 8.28 -9.78 3.20
C LEU A 152 7.65 -10.79 4.18
N ARG A 153 6.68 -11.60 3.73
CA ARG A 153 5.94 -12.54 4.59
C ARG A 153 6.54 -13.95 4.70
N ARG A 154 7.75 -14.15 4.21
CA ARG A 154 8.42 -15.47 4.19
C ARG A 154 9.31 -15.67 5.41
#